data_AF-A0AAW5PBH8-F1
#
_entry.id   AF-A0AAW5PBH8-F1
#
_cell.length_a   1.000
_cell.length_b   1.000
_cell.length_c   1.000
_cell.angle_alpha   90.00
_cell.angle_beta   90.00
_cell.angle_gamma   90.00
#
_symmetry.space_group_name_H-M   'P 1'
#
loop_
_entity.id
_entity.type
_entity.pdbx_description
1 polymer ?
#
loop_
_entity_poly.entity_id
_entity_poly.type
_entity_poly.pdbx_seq_one_letter_code
_entity_poly.pdbx_strand_id
1 'polypeptide(L)'
;MKALARTLRKLWRHPWQNWGLLLHAAALTACIRGGLSATSLSRMTRTLRRVATGLPQWAAATSRYRLRAAWAAHAVGRRFLPERPCLTQALVLQYLLLRRGDDAAELHIGVTKDEDTGLQAHAWVERSGQVLIGGTGAPDTYERFEDLGAKLEAANTPRQAS
;
A
#
# COMPACT_ATOMS: atom_id res chain seq x y z
N MET A 1 -41.16 -18.55 -14.73
CA MET A 1 -40.73 -17.50 -13.77
C MET A 1 -40.33 -18.06 -12.39
N LYS A 2 -39.40 -19.03 -12.29
CA LYS A 2 -38.97 -19.61 -10.98
C LYS A 2 -37.46 -19.95 -10.87
N ALA A 3 -36.65 -19.52 -11.84
CA ALA A 3 -35.20 -19.80 -11.87
C ALA A 3 -34.33 -18.65 -11.32
N LEU A 4 -34.88 -17.42 -11.22
CA LEU A 4 -34.11 -16.24 -10.79
C LEU A 4 -33.91 -16.12 -9.26
N ALA A 5 -34.76 -16.80 -8.47
CA ALA A 5 -34.76 -16.62 -7.00
C ALA A 5 -33.72 -17.47 -6.25
N ARG A 6 -33.07 -18.45 -6.92
CA ARG A 6 -32.06 -19.31 -6.28
C ARG A 6 -30.63 -18.80 -6.44
N THR A 7 -30.35 -18.01 -7.47
CA THR A 7 -29.05 -17.32 -7.63
C THR A 7 -28.93 -16.10 -6.71
N LEU A 8 -30.04 -15.41 -6.42
CA LEU A 8 -30.03 -14.26 -5.50
C LEU A 8 -29.79 -14.64 -4.03
N ARG A 9 -30.19 -15.84 -3.60
CA ARG A 9 -30.12 -16.22 -2.18
C ARG A 9 -28.72 -16.62 -1.71
N LYS A 10 -27.83 -16.99 -2.63
CA LYS A 10 -26.44 -17.34 -2.31
C LYS A 10 -25.49 -16.13 -2.29
N LEU A 11 -25.85 -15.03 -2.97
CA LEU A 11 -25.15 -13.74 -2.83
C LEU A 11 -25.49 -12.99 -1.52
N TRP A 12 -26.61 -13.34 -0.88
CA TRP A 12 -27.18 -12.49 0.18
C TRP A 12 -26.80 -12.87 1.61
N ARG A 13 -25.94 -13.85 1.82
CA ARG A 13 -25.53 -14.28 3.17
C ARG A 13 -24.07 -13.97 3.54
N HIS A 14 -23.32 -13.19 2.74
CA HIS A 14 -21.89 -12.94 3.08
C HIS A 14 -21.14 -11.67 2.56
N PRO A 15 -21.71 -10.45 2.44
CA PRO A 15 -20.83 -9.27 2.25
C PRO A 15 -21.10 -8.02 3.11
N TRP A 16 -21.93 -8.05 4.16
CA TRP A 16 -22.25 -6.83 4.91
C TRP A 16 -21.13 -6.28 5.82
N GLN A 17 -20.15 -7.10 6.22
CA GLN A 17 -18.97 -6.60 6.96
C GLN A 17 -17.86 -6.04 6.06
N ASN A 18 -17.92 -6.22 4.74
CA ASN A 18 -16.84 -5.85 3.82
C ASN A 18 -17.05 -4.53 3.08
N TRP A 19 -18.30 -4.12 2.87
CA TRP A 19 -18.60 -2.87 2.17
C TRP A 19 -18.05 -1.65 2.90
N GLY A 20 -18.09 -1.65 4.24
CA GLY A 20 -17.45 -0.60 5.03
C GLY A 20 -15.94 -0.49 4.76
N LEU A 21 -15.22 -1.63 4.71
CA LEU A 21 -13.78 -1.63 4.42
C LEU A 21 -13.49 -1.18 2.98
N LEU A 22 -14.31 -1.59 2.02
CA LEU A 22 -14.17 -1.21 0.61
C LEU A 22 -14.46 0.27 0.39
N LEU A 23 -15.54 0.81 0.96
CA LEU A 23 -15.86 2.24 0.93
C LEU A 23 -14.78 3.05 1.63
N HIS A 24 -14.29 2.59 2.78
CA HIS A 24 -13.21 3.25 3.50
C HIS A 24 -11.91 3.26 2.68
N ALA A 25 -11.55 2.13 2.07
CA ALA A 25 -10.40 2.04 1.18
C ALA A 25 -10.56 2.91 -0.08
N ALA A 26 -11.77 3.00 -0.65
CA ALA A 26 -12.06 3.85 -1.81
C ALA A 26 -11.99 5.34 -1.47
N ALA A 27 -12.62 5.76 -0.37
CA ALA A 27 -12.53 7.13 0.13
C ALA A 27 -11.08 7.51 0.43
N LEU A 28 -10.34 6.62 1.10
CA LEU A 28 -8.92 6.83 1.40
C LEU A 28 -8.08 6.92 0.12
N THR A 29 -8.34 6.07 -0.88
CA THR A 29 -7.69 6.12 -2.20
C THR A 29 -7.91 7.48 -2.86
N ALA A 30 -9.14 8.00 -2.82
CA ALA A 30 -9.47 9.32 -3.36
C ALA A 30 -8.75 10.45 -2.60
N CYS A 31 -8.74 10.40 -1.27
CA CYS A 31 -8.04 11.37 -0.43
C CYS A 31 -6.52 11.35 -0.66
N ILE A 32 -5.91 10.16 -0.68
CA ILE A 32 -4.47 10.00 -0.95
C ILE A 32 -4.14 10.55 -2.32
N ARG A 33 -4.92 10.23 -3.36
CA ARG A 33 -4.68 10.74 -4.72
C ARG A 33 -4.83 12.27 -4.78
N GLY A 34 -5.90 12.81 -4.21
CA GLY A 34 -6.14 14.25 -4.15
C GLY A 34 -5.00 14.98 -3.44
N GLY A 35 -4.55 14.45 -2.31
CA GLY A 35 -3.45 15.05 -1.56
C GLY A 35 -2.06 14.78 -2.15
N LEU A 36 -1.82 13.67 -2.85
CA LEU A 36 -0.59 13.46 -3.63
C LEU A 36 -0.51 14.39 -4.84
N SER A 37 -1.65 14.80 -5.40
CA SER A 37 -1.69 15.82 -6.44
C SER A 37 -1.41 17.23 -5.89
N ALA A 38 -1.72 17.47 -4.61
CA ALA A 38 -1.53 18.77 -3.97
C ALA A 38 -0.25 18.87 -3.13
N THR A 39 0.40 17.75 -2.81
CA THR A 39 1.54 17.68 -1.87
C THR A 39 2.54 16.59 -2.28
N SER A 40 3.77 16.66 -1.77
CA SER A 40 4.79 15.62 -1.99
C SER A 40 4.49 14.33 -1.21
N LEU A 41 4.86 13.19 -1.80
CA LEU A 41 4.72 11.84 -1.23
C LEU A 41 5.24 11.73 0.21
N SER A 42 6.38 12.36 0.51
CA SER A 42 6.99 12.33 1.85
C SER A 42 6.15 13.05 2.90
N ARG A 43 5.36 14.05 2.50
CA ARG A 43 4.43 14.74 3.40
C ARG A 43 3.19 13.88 3.64
N MET A 44 2.66 13.28 2.57
CA MET A 44 1.48 12.42 2.64
C MET A 44 1.70 11.18 3.51
N THR A 45 2.81 10.47 3.33
CA THR A 45 3.17 9.31 4.18
C THR A 45 3.29 9.71 5.65
N ARG A 46 3.95 10.84 5.93
CA ARG A 46 4.14 11.34 7.30
C ARG A 46 2.84 11.77 7.95
N THR A 47 1.93 12.42 7.23
CA THR A 47 0.60 12.78 7.75
C THR A 47 -0.25 11.54 7.97
N LEU A 48 -0.27 10.59 7.03
CA LEU A 48 -0.98 9.32 7.18
C LEU A 48 -0.50 8.56 8.42
N ARG A 49 0.82 8.46 8.61
CA ARG A 49 1.39 7.80 9.78
C ARG A 49 0.96 8.49 11.06
N ARG A 50 1.08 9.82 11.14
CA ARG A 50 0.65 10.60 12.32
C ARG A 50 -0.84 10.43 12.63
N VAL A 51 -1.70 10.46 11.62
CA VAL A 51 -3.15 10.27 11.80
C VAL A 51 -3.45 8.85 12.25
N ALA A 52 -2.80 7.85 11.64
CA ALA A 52 -3.02 6.45 11.97
C ALA A 52 -2.56 6.12 13.40
N THR A 53 -1.42 6.66 13.85
CA THR A 53 -0.88 6.44 15.20
C THR A 53 -1.52 7.34 16.26
N GLY A 54 -2.14 8.46 15.87
CA GLY A 54 -2.79 9.41 16.78
C GLY A 54 -4.23 9.05 17.15
N LEU A 55 -4.85 8.11 16.45
CA LEU A 55 -6.22 7.64 16.72
C LEU A 55 -6.21 6.42 17.65
N PRO A 56 -7.17 6.29 18.57
CA PRO A 56 -7.26 5.14 19.46
C PRO A 56 -7.47 3.84 18.66
N GLN A 57 -6.62 2.87 18.95
CA GLN A 57 -6.59 1.56 18.31
C GLN A 57 -7.67 0.65 18.90
N TRP A 58 -8.57 0.15 18.05
CA TRP A 58 -9.76 -0.60 18.50
C TRP A 58 -9.57 -2.12 18.56
N ALA A 59 -8.64 -2.68 17.76
CA ALA A 59 -8.29 -4.11 17.82
C ALA A 59 -6.99 -4.37 17.05
N ALA A 60 -6.22 -5.38 17.49
CA ALA A 60 -5.00 -5.82 16.84
C ALA A 60 -5.25 -6.39 15.43
N ALA A 61 -4.31 -6.18 14.50
CA ALA A 61 -4.38 -6.75 13.16
C ALA A 61 -4.13 -8.28 13.18
N THR A 62 -5.17 -9.07 12.98
CA THR A 62 -5.04 -10.51 12.72
C THR A 62 -4.51 -10.77 11.32
N SER A 63 -3.83 -11.90 11.08
CA SER A 63 -3.38 -12.32 9.73
C SER A 63 -4.50 -12.30 8.68
N ARG A 64 -5.71 -12.70 9.07
CA ARG A 64 -6.89 -12.67 8.19
C ARG A 64 -7.32 -11.24 7.82
N TYR A 65 -7.13 -10.27 8.72
CA TYR A 65 -7.39 -8.86 8.44
C TYR A 65 -6.36 -8.32 7.46
N ARG A 66 -5.07 -8.62 7.65
CA ARG A 66 -4.00 -8.22 6.72
C ARG A 66 -4.30 -8.63 5.28
N LEU A 67 -4.63 -9.90 5.07
CA LEU A 67 -4.98 -10.43 3.75
C LEU A 67 -6.21 -9.73 3.15
N ARG A 68 -7.24 -9.46 3.97
CA ARG A 68 -8.44 -8.74 3.52
C ARG A 68 -8.16 -7.27 3.19
N ALA A 69 -7.33 -6.60 3.98
CA ALA A 69 -6.91 -5.23 3.75
C ALA A 69 -6.06 -5.13 2.47
N ALA A 70 -5.13 -6.06 2.27
CA ALA A 70 -4.31 -6.13 1.06
C ALA A 70 -5.17 -6.38 -0.18
N TRP A 71 -6.10 -7.34 -0.10
CA TRP A 71 -7.05 -7.59 -1.16
C TRP A 71 -7.94 -6.38 -1.46
N ALA A 72 -8.45 -5.69 -0.42
CA ALA A 72 -9.29 -4.51 -0.58
C ALA A 72 -8.52 -3.35 -1.24
N ALA A 73 -7.30 -3.08 -0.78
CA ALA A 73 -6.42 -2.08 -1.38
C ALA A 73 -6.12 -2.41 -2.85
N HIS A 74 -5.81 -3.67 -3.16
CA HIS A 74 -5.57 -4.11 -4.53
C HIS A 74 -6.82 -3.97 -5.42
N ALA A 75 -7.97 -4.47 -4.97
CA ALA A 75 -9.23 -4.43 -5.71
C ALA A 75 -9.70 -2.99 -5.98
N VAL A 76 -9.61 -2.12 -4.99
CA VAL A 76 -9.94 -0.69 -5.14
C VAL A 76 -8.96 -0.02 -6.09
N GLY A 77 -7.65 -0.22 -5.89
CA GLY A 77 -6.65 0.37 -6.78
C GLY A 77 -6.84 -0.05 -8.24
N ARG A 78 -7.08 -1.34 -8.50
CA ARG A 78 -7.30 -1.84 -9.88
C ARG A 78 -8.59 -1.30 -10.51
N ARG A 79 -9.60 -0.98 -9.71
CA ARG A 79 -10.90 -0.49 -10.20
C ARG A 79 -10.96 1.02 -10.38
N PHE A 80 -10.26 1.77 -9.53
CA PHE A 80 -10.32 3.24 -9.48
C PHE A 80 -9.13 3.92 -10.16
N LEU A 81 -8.03 3.21 -10.42
CA LEU A 81 -6.81 3.80 -10.97
C LEU A 81 -6.46 3.13 -12.30
N PRO A 82 -6.50 3.88 -13.42
CA PRO A 82 -6.24 3.35 -14.75
C PRO A 82 -4.76 3.03 -15.03
N GLU A 83 -3.82 3.62 -14.29
CA GLU A 83 -2.38 3.44 -14.50
C GLU A 83 -1.66 3.10 -13.18
N ARG A 84 -0.85 2.03 -13.23
CA ARG A 84 0.09 1.49 -12.20
C ARG A 84 -0.09 2.05 -10.76
N PRO A 85 -1.14 1.63 -10.03
CA PRO A 85 -1.50 2.23 -8.74
C PRO A 85 -0.68 1.75 -7.52
N CYS A 86 0.50 1.18 -7.74
CA CYS A 86 1.28 0.49 -6.71
C CYS A 86 1.48 1.34 -5.45
N LEU A 87 1.80 2.62 -5.61
CA LEU A 87 2.01 3.55 -4.51
C LEU A 87 0.75 3.79 -3.69
N THR A 88 -0.36 4.11 -4.35
CA THR A 88 -1.63 4.35 -3.66
C THR A 88 -2.12 3.09 -2.95
N GLN A 89 -1.99 1.93 -3.58
CA GLN A 89 -2.35 0.64 -2.98
C GLN A 89 -1.53 0.36 -1.72
N ALA A 90 -0.22 0.57 -1.79
CA ALA A 90 0.69 0.35 -0.68
C ALA A 90 0.40 1.32 0.49
N LEU A 91 0.13 2.60 0.19
CA LEU A 91 -0.28 3.59 1.20
C LEU A 91 -1.61 3.25 1.88
N VAL A 92 -2.61 2.84 1.09
CA VAL A 92 -3.92 2.41 1.63
C VAL A 92 -3.74 1.23 2.56
N LEU A 93 -2.96 0.23 2.16
CA LEU A 93 -2.70 -0.93 3.02
C LEU A 93 -1.97 -0.51 4.30
N GLN A 94 -0.88 0.25 4.17
CA GLN A 94 -0.10 0.71 5.31
C GLN A 94 -0.98 1.47 6.32
N TYR A 95 -1.83 2.39 5.87
CA TYR A 95 -2.75 3.11 6.75
C TYR A 95 -3.73 2.18 7.46
N LEU A 96 -4.32 1.20 6.75
CA LEU A 96 -5.26 0.24 7.34
C LEU A 96 -4.59 -0.63 8.42
N LEU A 97 -3.33 -1.00 8.21
CA LEU A 97 -2.54 -1.79 9.15
C LEU A 97 -2.10 -0.95 10.37
N LEU A 98 -1.60 0.26 10.14
CA LEU A 98 -1.26 1.20 11.21
C LEU A 98 -2.47 1.56 12.09
N ARG A 99 -3.67 1.73 11.50
CA ARG A 99 -4.93 1.94 12.26
C ARG A 99 -5.30 0.80 13.19
N ARG A 100 -4.70 -0.37 13.02
CA ARG A 100 -4.88 -1.57 13.84
C ARG A 100 -3.67 -1.86 14.74
N GLY A 101 -2.72 -0.93 14.83
CA GLY A 101 -1.50 -1.07 15.62
C GLY A 101 -0.51 -2.08 15.04
N ASP A 102 -0.56 -2.35 13.73
CA ASP A 102 0.41 -3.21 13.05
C ASP A 102 1.50 -2.33 12.42
N ASP A 103 2.32 -1.74 13.30
CA ASP A 103 3.46 -0.90 12.98
C ASP A 103 4.61 -1.68 12.32
N ALA A 104 4.61 -3.00 12.46
CA ALA A 104 5.51 -3.91 11.75
C ALA A 104 5.29 -3.94 10.22
N ALA A 105 4.22 -3.34 9.70
CA ALA A 105 3.95 -3.24 8.27
C ALA A 105 4.57 -1.95 7.69
N GLU A 106 5.71 -2.11 7.05
CA GLU A 106 6.51 -1.03 6.50
C GLU A 106 6.26 -0.86 5.00
N LEU A 107 6.15 0.39 4.57
CA LEU A 107 6.03 0.75 3.17
C LEU A 107 7.44 0.94 2.62
N HIS A 108 7.78 0.21 1.57
CA HIS A 108 9.01 0.37 0.82
C HIS A 108 8.70 0.89 -0.58
N ILE A 109 9.57 1.78 -1.04
CA ILE A 109 9.57 2.30 -2.40
C ILE A 109 10.90 1.89 -3.01
N GLY A 110 10.85 1.18 -4.11
CA GLY A 110 12.02 0.81 -4.89
C GLY A 110 11.99 1.45 -6.25
N VAL A 111 13.17 1.57 -6.84
CA VAL A 111 13.34 2.02 -8.22
C VAL A 111 14.14 0.97 -8.96
N THR A 112 13.81 0.76 -10.22
CA THR A 112 14.64 0.00 -11.14
C THR A 112 14.87 0.82 -12.39
N LYS A 113 16.02 0.64 -13.03
CA LYS A 113 16.32 1.29 -14.30
C LYS A 113 16.20 0.22 -15.37
N ASP A 114 15.14 0.34 -16.16
CA ASP A 114 14.89 -0.52 -17.31
C ASP A 114 15.54 0.15 -18.54
N GLU A 115 16.26 -0.63 -19.34
CA GLU A 115 17.01 -0.10 -20.49
C GLU A 115 16.07 0.44 -21.58
N ASP A 116 14.86 -0.11 -21.69
CA ASP A 116 13.86 0.25 -22.71
C ASP A 116 12.88 1.33 -22.23
N THR A 117 12.48 1.30 -20.96
CA THR A 117 11.43 2.18 -20.42
C THR A 117 11.92 3.22 -19.41
N GLY A 118 13.21 3.24 -19.09
CA GLY A 118 13.83 4.19 -18.19
C GLY A 118 13.62 3.89 -16.71
N LEU A 119 13.60 4.93 -15.87
CA LEU A 119 13.44 4.81 -14.42
C LEU A 119 12.00 4.42 -14.05
N GLN A 120 11.83 3.21 -13.49
CA GLN A 120 10.56 2.67 -13.02
C GLN A 120 10.53 2.68 -11.50
N ALA A 121 9.57 3.41 -10.92
CA ALA A 121 9.32 3.40 -9.49
C ALA A 121 8.22 2.40 -9.13
N HIS A 122 8.43 1.67 -8.04
CA HIS A 122 7.50 0.66 -7.54
C HIS A 122 7.38 0.74 -6.02
N ALA A 123 6.22 0.35 -5.48
CA ALA A 123 5.96 0.41 -4.05
C ALA A 123 5.32 -0.89 -3.55
N TRP A 124 5.82 -1.39 -2.42
CA TRP A 124 5.30 -2.57 -1.75
C TRP A 124 5.23 -2.36 -0.24
N VAL A 125 4.36 -3.12 0.43
CA VAL A 125 4.31 -3.16 1.90
C VAL A 125 4.86 -4.50 2.34
N GLU A 126 5.84 -4.47 3.24
CA GLU A 126 6.47 -5.64 3.82
C GLU A 126 6.19 -5.68 5.32
N ARG A 127 5.98 -6.87 5.85
CA ARG A 127 5.84 -7.09 7.29
C ARG A 127 6.73 -8.24 7.72
N SER A 128 7.75 -7.95 8.53
CA SER A 128 8.66 -8.97 9.06
C SER A 128 9.23 -9.90 7.97
N GLY A 129 9.65 -9.36 6.81
CA GLY A 129 10.18 -10.17 5.70
C GLY A 129 9.13 -10.66 4.68
N GLN A 130 7.83 -10.42 4.92
CA GLN A 130 6.77 -10.89 4.02
C GLN A 130 6.09 -9.74 3.29
N VAL A 131 6.12 -9.78 1.95
CA VAL A 131 5.42 -8.80 1.11
C VAL A 131 3.91 -9.04 1.16
N LEU A 132 3.16 -8.05 1.65
CA LEU A 132 1.70 -8.09 1.76
C LEU A 132 1.00 -7.55 0.51
N ILE A 133 1.59 -6.57 -0.18
CA ILE A 133 1.07 -5.99 -1.43
C ILE A 133 2.23 -5.42 -2.25
N GLY A 134 2.09 -5.37 -3.57
CA GLY A 134 3.15 -4.89 -4.48
C GLY A 134 3.86 -6.00 -5.25
N GLY A 135 3.47 -7.27 -5.08
CA GLY A 135 4.08 -8.39 -5.81
C GLY A 135 5.24 -9.01 -5.02
N THR A 136 5.23 -10.34 -4.90
CA THR A 136 6.11 -11.08 -3.98
C THR A 136 7.59 -11.00 -4.34
N GLY A 137 7.93 -10.75 -5.61
CA GLY A 137 9.31 -10.57 -6.08
C GLY A 137 9.76 -9.10 -6.15
N ALA A 138 8.96 -8.15 -5.63
CA ALA A 138 9.33 -6.75 -5.60
C ALA A 138 10.69 -6.48 -4.90
N PRO A 139 10.97 -7.03 -3.70
CA PRO A 139 12.24 -6.78 -3.04
C PRO A 139 13.47 -7.34 -3.77
N ASP A 140 13.29 -8.34 -4.64
CA ASP A 140 14.38 -8.92 -5.44
C ASP A 140 14.58 -8.20 -6.79
N THR A 141 13.55 -7.49 -7.27
CA THR A 141 13.53 -6.87 -8.61
C THR A 141 13.75 -5.35 -8.56
N TYR A 142 13.38 -4.71 -7.45
CA TYR A 142 13.47 -3.26 -7.28
C TYR A 142 14.42 -2.92 -6.14
N GLU A 143 15.44 -2.11 -6.43
CA GLU A 143 16.36 -1.64 -5.41
C GLU A 143 15.66 -0.62 -4.52
N ARG A 144 15.67 -0.83 -3.20
CA ARG A 144 15.00 0.08 -2.25
C ARG A 144 15.64 1.46 -2.38
N PHE A 145 14.80 2.49 -2.43
CA PHE A 145 15.26 3.86 -2.58
C PHE A 145 16.18 4.31 -1.42
N GLU A 146 15.98 3.78 -0.21
CA GLU A 146 16.85 4.04 0.94
C GLU A 146 18.26 3.46 0.73
N ASP A 147 18.37 2.25 0.18
CA ASP A 147 19.65 1.61 -0.13
C ASP A 147 20.38 2.33 -1.28
N LEU A 148 19.63 2.82 -2.28
CA LEU A 148 20.18 3.66 -3.35
C LEU A 148 20.66 5.02 -2.80
N GLY A 149 19.89 5.63 -1.89
CA GLY A 149 20.28 6.87 -1.20
C GLY A 149 21.59 6.69 -0.43
N ALA A 150 21.71 5.62 0.36
CA ALA A 150 22.93 5.29 1.09
C ALA A 150 24.12 5.02 0.15
N LYS A 151 23.91 4.32 -0.96
CA LYS A 151 24.96 4.07 -1.97
C LYS A 151 25.42 5.34 -2.67
N LEU A 152 24.48 6.23 -3.01
CA LEU A 152 24.81 7.52 -3.63
C LEU A 152 25.50 8.46 -2.65
N GLU A 153 25.09 8.50 -1.38
CA GLU A 153 25.80 9.23 -0.33
C GLU A 153 27.21 8.65 -0.09
N ALA A 154 27.36 7.32 -0.07
CA ALA A 154 28.66 6.67 0.04
C ALA A 154 29.57 6.93 -1.17
N ALA A 155 29.01 6.95 -2.39
CA ALA A 155 29.75 7.25 -3.62
C ALA A 155 30.12 8.73 -3.75
N ASN A 156 29.33 9.63 -3.15
CA ASN A 156 29.53 11.08 -3.19
C ASN A 156 30.23 11.63 -1.94
N THR A 157 30.50 10.79 -0.94
CA THR A 157 31.41 11.11 0.16
C THR A 157 32.81 11.23 -0.43
N PRO A 158 33.45 12.42 -0.43
CA PRO A 158 34.80 12.54 -0.93
C PRO A 158 35.67 11.60 -0.12
N ARG A 159 36.40 10.70 -0.79
CA ARG A 159 37.49 9.92 -0.20
C ARG A 159 38.40 10.93 0.51
N GLN A 160 38.21 11.13 1.82
CA GLN A 160 39.18 11.86 2.61
C GLN A 160 40.41 10.97 2.66
N ALA A 161 41.36 11.31 1.79
CA ALA A 161 42.70 10.80 1.83
C ALA A 161 43.32 11.26 3.14
N SER A 162 43.71 10.31 3.98
CA SER A 162 44.71 10.45 5.03
C SER A 162 45.37 9.09 5.23
#